data_AF-A0A1H8A988-F1
#
_entry.id   AF-A0A1H8A988-F1
#
_cell.length_a   1.000
_cell.length_b   1.000
_cell.length_c   1.000
_cell.angle_alpha   90.00
_cell.angle_beta   90.00
_cell.angle_gamma   90.00
#
_symmetry.space_group_name_H-M   'P 1'
#
loop_
_entity.id
_entity.type
_entity.pdbx_description
1 polymer ?
#
loop_
_entity_poly.entity_id
_entity_poly.type
_entity_poly.pdbx_seq_one_letter_code
_entity_poly.pdbx_strand_id
1 'polypeptide(L)'
;MNAISFTHRKKRIDCTAPSVWNEVTPRQLMLWVFNAYRETSDEEKLELAVPIFYGIKPSIFKDMKPWQRIQIAPSLRMLIKENRLNRWVIKSFSLFFKRYHGPADKLANLTAHEFFNVCEPLYWQFKQTGDNDTLNALCAVLYRPKRSGIIDDDIREDVTDAGIAKRQQKFKRLSKAFKLAIAFNYEGCRNYVASTHSKAFEGNKGKSKKRGDVTLSLAGGPLGDHASTKKTNLYTFLLHLVNLIEQEEEFKRNNP
;
A
#
# COMPACT_ATOMS: atom_id res chain seq x y z
N MET A 1 -3.26 -20.77 -5.15
CA MET A 1 -4.54 -20.66 -4.42
C MET A 1 -4.65 -21.76 -3.38
N ASN A 2 -5.22 -21.46 -2.22
CA ASN A 2 -5.59 -22.45 -1.21
C ASN A 2 -6.97 -23.02 -1.57
N ALA A 3 -7.17 -24.33 -1.45
CA ALA A 3 -8.45 -24.99 -1.75
C ALA A 3 -8.89 -25.88 -0.58
N ILE A 4 -10.19 -25.87 -0.29
CA ILE A 4 -10.81 -26.74 0.71
C ILE A 4 -12.09 -27.35 0.16
N SER A 5 -12.42 -28.55 0.63
CA SER A 5 -13.67 -29.24 0.33
C SER A 5 -14.30 -29.74 1.62
N PHE A 6 -15.60 -29.52 1.80
CA PHE A 6 -16.34 -30.07 2.94
C PHE A 6 -17.80 -30.35 2.59
N THR A 7 -18.48 -31.16 3.42
CA THR A 7 -19.89 -31.51 3.21
C THR A 7 -20.78 -30.72 4.15
N HIS A 8 -21.79 -30.02 3.61
CA HIS A 8 -22.85 -29.35 4.37
C HIS A 8 -24.21 -29.83 3.87
N ARG A 9 -25.05 -30.37 4.76
CA ARG A 9 -26.39 -30.91 4.43
C ARG A 9 -26.38 -31.85 3.21
N LYS A 10 -25.46 -32.83 3.21
CA LYS A 10 -25.24 -33.81 2.13
C LYS A 10 -24.77 -33.22 0.79
N LYS A 11 -24.46 -31.93 0.72
CA LYS A 11 -23.87 -31.29 -0.47
C LYS A 11 -22.38 -31.04 -0.24
N ARG A 12 -21.56 -31.43 -1.22
CA ARG A 12 -20.15 -31.05 -1.26
C ARG A 12 -20.05 -29.56 -1.60
N ILE A 13 -19.21 -28.85 -0.86
CA ILE A 13 -18.89 -27.45 -1.07
C ILE A 13 -17.39 -27.36 -1.27
N ASP A 14 -16.99 -26.81 -2.40
CA ASP A 14 -15.61 -26.53 -2.74
C ASP A 14 -15.39 -25.02 -2.69
N CYS A 15 -14.37 -24.59 -1.94
CA CYS A 15 -14.03 -23.18 -1.78
C CYS A 15 -12.55 -22.97 -2.05
N THR A 16 -12.21 -21.82 -2.62
CA THR A 16 -10.82 -21.39 -2.82
C THR A 16 -10.57 -20.06 -2.13
N ALA A 17 -9.37 -19.88 -1.61
CA ALA A 17 -8.90 -18.62 -1.04
C ALA A 17 -7.56 -18.19 -1.68
N PRO A 18 -7.27 -16.88 -1.66
CA PRO A 18 -5.94 -16.36 -1.97
C PRO A 18 -4.84 -17.10 -1.21
N SER A 19 -3.80 -17.54 -1.92
CA SER A 19 -2.55 -18.05 -1.33
C SER A 19 -1.44 -17.01 -1.29
N VAL A 20 -1.62 -15.89 -2.02
CA VAL A 20 -0.71 -14.75 -2.00
C VAL A 20 -1.51 -13.44 -1.95
N TRP A 21 -0.89 -12.38 -1.43
CA TRP A 21 -1.49 -11.04 -1.32
C TRP A 21 -2.03 -10.50 -2.65
N ASN A 22 -1.39 -10.81 -3.77
CA ASN A 22 -1.80 -10.31 -5.08
C ASN A 22 -3.09 -10.94 -5.62
N GLU A 23 -3.58 -12.02 -5.03
CA GLU A 23 -4.88 -12.63 -5.36
C GLU A 23 -6.03 -11.97 -4.57
N VAL A 24 -5.73 -11.15 -3.55
CA VAL A 24 -6.73 -10.55 -2.66
C VAL A 24 -7.59 -9.53 -3.40
N THR A 25 -8.91 -9.66 -3.26
CA THR A 25 -9.91 -8.75 -3.82
C THR A 25 -10.10 -7.49 -2.96
N PRO A 26 -10.67 -6.40 -3.50
CA PRO A 26 -10.96 -5.19 -2.71
C PRO A 26 -11.81 -5.45 -1.46
N ARG A 27 -12.83 -6.31 -1.59
CA ARG A 27 -13.71 -6.66 -0.47
C ARG A 27 -12.95 -7.41 0.63
N GLN A 28 -12.13 -8.40 0.25
CA GLN A 28 -11.32 -9.15 1.18
C GLN A 28 -10.32 -8.23 1.91
N LEU A 29 -9.66 -7.32 1.19
CA LEU A 29 -8.72 -6.36 1.77
C LEU A 29 -9.39 -5.46 2.82
N MET A 30 -10.54 -4.85 2.47
CA MET A 30 -11.25 -3.95 3.40
C MET A 30 -11.70 -4.66 4.67
N LEU A 31 -12.22 -5.88 4.55
CA LEU A 31 -12.67 -6.66 5.69
C LEU A 31 -11.50 -7.20 6.51
N TRP A 32 -10.40 -7.62 5.85
CA TRP A 32 -9.17 -8.01 6.54
C TRP A 32 -8.64 -6.87 7.39
N VAL A 33 -8.49 -5.68 6.81
CA VAL A 33 -7.92 -4.55 7.53
C VAL A 33 -8.80 -4.11 8.69
N PHE A 34 -10.13 -4.16 8.53
CA PHE A 34 -11.03 -3.93 9.66
C PHE A 34 -10.81 -4.92 10.81
N ASN A 35 -10.49 -6.18 10.49
CA ASN A 35 -10.23 -7.23 11.47
C ASN A 35 -8.81 -7.14 12.06
N ALA A 36 -7.81 -6.82 11.24
CA ALA A 36 -6.40 -6.75 11.64
C ALA A 36 -6.13 -5.68 12.71
N TYR A 37 -6.92 -4.61 12.70
CA TYR A 37 -6.84 -3.51 13.67
C TYR A 37 -7.66 -3.74 14.95
N ARG A 38 -8.26 -4.93 15.13
CA ARG A 38 -8.91 -5.30 16.39
C ARG A 38 -7.87 -5.80 17.40
N GLU A 39 -8.12 -5.51 18.67
CA GLU A 39 -7.34 -6.01 19.80
C GLU A 39 -7.75 -7.44 20.14
N THR A 40 -7.43 -8.36 19.22
CA THR A 40 -7.69 -9.80 19.35
C THR A 40 -6.45 -10.60 18.99
N SER A 41 -6.41 -11.89 19.35
CA SER A 41 -5.29 -12.76 18.97
C SER A 41 -5.22 -12.94 17.45
N ASP A 42 -4.04 -13.31 16.96
CA ASP A 42 -3.85 -13.58 15.53
C ASP A 42 -4.64 -14.81 15.08
N GLU A 43 -4.80 -15.81 15.95
CA GLU A 43 -5.65 -16.98 15.71
C GLU A 43 -7.10 -16.57 15.51
N GLU A 44 -7.63 -15.70 16.37
CA GLU A 44 -9.01 -15.20 16.25
C GLU A 44 -9.18 -14.36 14.97
N LYS A 45 -8.18 -13.54 14.62
CA LYS A 45 -8.19 -12.78 13.36
C LYS A 45 -8.24 -13.72 12.16
N LEU A 46 -7.45 -14.79 12.16
CA LEU A 46 -7.44 -15.76 11.07
C LEU A 46 -8.76 -16.53 10.98
N GLU A 47 -9.36 -16.93 12.10
CA GLU A 47 -10.67 -17.59 12.13
C GLU A 47 -11.75 -16.69 11.53
N LEU A 48 -11.79 -15.41 11.92
CA LEU A 48 -12.73 -14.42 11.39
C LEU A 48 -12.51 -14.14 9.90
N ALA A 49 -11.30 -14.33 9.38
CA ALA A 49 -10.99 -14.17 7.96
C ALA A 49 -11.46 -15.34 7.09
N VAL A 50 -11.62 -16.55 7.64
CA VAL A 50 -12.01 -17.77 6.90
C VAL A 50 -13.25 -17.56 6.01
N PRO A 51 -14.42 -17.12 6.51
CA PRO A 51 -15.61 -17.02 5.68
C PRO A 51 -15.47 -15.95 4.58
N ILE A 52 -14.68 -14.91 4.83
CA ILE A 52 -14.45 -13.81 3.90
C ILE A 52 -13.55 -14.25 2.75
N PHE A 53 -12.43 -14.92 3.07
CA PHE A 53 -11.42 -15.27 2.09
C PHE A 53 -11.79 -16.48 1.25
N TYR A 54 -12.49 -17.46 1.84
CA TYR A 54 -13.02 -18.63 1.13
C TYR A 54 -14.40 -18.40 0.50
N GLY A 55 -15.01 -17.22 0.69
CA GLY A 55 -16.36 -16.94 0.18
C GLY A 55 -17.45 -17.83 0.80
N ILE A 56 -17.25 -18.33 2.02
CA ILE A 56 -18.21 -19.20 2.70
C ILE A 56 -19.36 -18.34 3.22
N LYS A 57 -20.60 -18.74 2.91
CA LYS A 57 -21.80 -18.04 3.39
C LYS A 57 -21.83 -18.03 4.93
N PRO A 58 -22.22 -16.92 5.59
CA PRO A 58 -22.26 -16.83 7.05
C PRO A 58 -23.09 -17.95 7.71
N SER A 59 -24.19 -18.38 7.09
CA SER A 59 -25.01 -19.49 7.59
C SER A 59 -24.27 -20.82 7.59
N ILE A 60 -23.52 -21.12 6.53
CA ILE A 60 -22.70 -22.32 6.44
C ILE A 60 -21.56 -22.25 7.46
N PHE A 61 -20.88 -21.10 7.57
CA PHE A 61 -19.80 -20.91 8.52
C PHE A 61 -20.27 -21.07 9.98
N LYS A 62 -21.46 -20.58 10.31
CA LYS A 62 -22.09 -20.75 11.64
C LYS A 62 -22.33 -22.24 11.95
N ASP A 63 -22.74 -23.03 10.96
CA ASP A 63 -22.98 -24.47 11.08
C ASP A 63 -21.67 -25.29 11.16
N MET A 64 -20.51 -24.72 10.79
CA MET A 64 -19.22 -25.43 10.88
C MET A 64 -18.81 -25.66 12.33
N LYS A 65 -18.31 -26.86 12.63
CA LYS A 65 -17.76 -27.19 13.94
C LYS A 65 -16.49 -26.37 14.21
N PRO A 66 -16.22 -25.96 15.47
CA PRO A 66 -15.04 -25.16 15.80
C PRO A 66 -13.72 -25.74 15.27
N TRP A 67 -13.51 -27.05 15.39
CA TRP A 67 -12.29 -27.71 14.90
C TRP A 67 -12.08 -27.59 13.38
N GLN A 68 -13.16 -27.51 12.58
CA GLN A 68 -13.06 -27.30 11.14
C GLN A 68 -12.51 -25.91 10.84
N ARG A 69 -12.98 -24.90 11.59
CA ARG A 69 -12.52 -23.51 11.46
C ARG A 69 -11.05 -23.38 11.84
N ILE A 70 -10.67 -24.00 12.96
CA ILE A 70 -9.27 -24.07 13.44
C ILE A 70 -8.37 -24.78 12.44
N GLN A 71 -8.85 -25.83 11.75
CA GLN A 71 -8.06 -26.52 10.74
C GLN A 71 -7.83 -25.68 9.47
N ILE A 72 -8.81 -24.84 9.10
CA ILE A 72 -8.75 -24.02 7.88
C ILE A 72 -7.96 -22.73 8.12
N ALA A 73 -8.09 -22.10 9.28
CA ALA A 73 -7.48 -20.80 9.59
C ALA A 73 -5.96 -20.71 9.30
N PRO A 74 -5.12 -21.72 9.58
CA PRO A 74 -3.70 -21.72 9.26
C PRO A 74 -3.36 -21.53 7.78
N SER A 75 -4.26 -21.91 6.86
CA SER A 75 -4.07 -21.68 5.42
C SER A 75 -4.02 -20.19 5.06
N LEU A 76 -4.56 -19.32 5.91
CA LEU A 76 -4.56 -17.87 5.76
C LEU A 76 -3.42 -17.18 6.53
N ARG A 77 -2.44 -17.92 7.05
CA ARG A 77 -1.28 -17.37 7.78
C ARG A 77 -0.53 -16.27 7.03
N MET A 78 -0.63 -16.20 5.71
CA MET A 78 -0.06 -15.09 4.92
C MET A 78 -0.58 -13.71 5.37
N LEU A 79 -1.79 -13.64 5.95
CA LEU A 79 -2.44 -12.39 6.35
C LEU A 79 -1.80 -11.73 7.56
N ILE A 80 -1.28 -12.53 8.50
CA ILE A 80 -0.63 -12.08 9.75
C ILE A 80 0.88 -11.94 9.64
N LYS A 81 1.47 -12.45 8.54
CA LYS A 81 2.90 -12.27 8.23
C LYS A 81 3.12 -10.85 7.67
N GLU A 82 4.24 -10.68 6.99
CA GLU A 82 4.57 -9.47 6.27
C GLU A 82 3.55 -9.14 5.16
N ASN A 83 3.15 -7.87 5.10
CA ASN A 83 2.35 -7.31 4.01
C ASN A 83 3.18 -7.22 2.72
N ARG A 84 2.91 -8.13 1.77
CA ARG A 84 3.61 -8.22 0.48
C ARG A 84 2.74 -7.82 -0.72
N LEU A 85 1.73 -6.97 -0.50
CA LEU A 85 0.91 -6.43 -1.59
C LEU A 85 1.77 -5.56 -2.51
N ASN A 86 2.03 -5.99 -3.74
CA ASN A 86 2.66 -5.14 -4.75
C ASN A 86 1.69 -4.74 -5.88
N ARG A 87 0.45 -5.25 -5.84
CA ARG A 87 -0.68 -4.79 -6.63
C ARG A 87 -1.49 -3.75 -5.85
N TRP A 88 -1.86 -2.66 -6.52
CA TRP A 88 -2.88 -1.72 -6.09
C TRP A 88 -4.27 -2.35 -6.25
N VAL A 89 -4.85 -2.83 -5.16
CA VAL A 89 -6.10 -3.60 -5.15
C VAL A 89 -7.32 -2.71 -5.41
N ILE A 90 -7.39 -1.55 -4.73
CA ILE A 90 -8.51 -0.61 -4.87
C ILE A 90 -8.20 0.38 -6.00
N LYS A 91 -8.44 0.00 -7.25
CA LYS A 91 -8.03 0.82 -8.42
C LYS A 91 -8.73 2.18 -8.52
N SER A 92 -10.02 2.23 -8.20
CA SER A 92 -10.81 3.46 -8.24
C SER A 92 -12.07 3.34 -7.39
N PHE A 93 -12.65 4.47 -7.01
CA PHE A 93 -13.96 4.55 -6.37
C PHE A 93 -14.66 5.87 -6.72
N SER A 94 -15.96 5.95 -6.46
CA SER A 94 -16.75 7.17 -6.67
C SER A 94 -17.12 7.80 -5.33
N LEU A 95 -17.03 9.13 -5.25
CA LEU A 95 -17.40 9.92 -4.07
C LEU A 95 -17.95 11.28 -4.53
N PHE A 96 -19.19 11.62 -4.16
CA PHE A 96 -19.92 12.82 -4.61
C PHE A 96 -19.85 13.06 -6.13
N PHE A 97 -20.35 12.10 -6.91
CA PHE A 97 -20.38 12.15 -8.38
C PHE A 97 -19.02 12.29 -9.08
N LYS A 98 -17.91 12.33 -8.34
CA LYS A 98 -16.55 12.35 -8.90
C LYS A 98 -15.91 10.97 -8.71
N ARG A 99 -15.26 10.46 -9.77
CA ARG A 99 -14.46 9.25 -9.72
C ARG A 99 -13.03 9.60 -9.33
N TYR A 100 -12.47 8.82 -8.41
CA TYR A 100 -11.11 8.93 -7.90
C TYR A 100 -10.34 7.69 -8.29
N HIS A 101 -9.09 7.87 -8.71
CA HIS A 101 -8.20 6.83 -9.18
C HIS A 101 -6.99 6.73 -8.25
N GLY A 102 -6.64 5.50 -7.86
CA GLY A 102 -5.44 5.23 -7.07
C GLY A 102 -4.18 5.18 -7.95
N PRO A 103 -2.99 5.01 -7.33
CA PRO A 103 -1.76 4.71 -8.03
C PRO A 103 -1.84 3.43 -8.89
N ALA A 104 -0.89 3.33 -9.81
CA ALA A 104 -0.57 2.10 -10.52
C ALA A 104 0.04 1.06 -9.56
N ASP A 105 0.10 -0.18 -10.03
CA ASP A 105 0.76 -1.26 -9.29
C ASP A 105 2.20 -0.90 -8.96
N LYS A 106 2.67 -1.35 -7.79
CA LYS A 106 4.03 -1.11 -7.30
C LYS A 106 4.37 0.38 -7.16
N LEU A 107 3.38 1.28 -7.16
CA LEU A 107 3.60 2.74 -7.16
C LEU A 107 4.31 3.24 -8.44
N ALA A 108 4.19 2.52 -9.55
CA ALA A 108 4.97 2.77 -10.78
C ALA A 108 4.72 4.14 -11.44
N ASN A 109 3.60 4.80 -11.15
CA ASN A 109 3.24 6.12 -11.68
C ASN A 109 3.36 7.26 -10.65
N LEU A 110 4.01 7.03 -9.51
CA LEU A 110 4.32 8.08 -8.54
C LEU A 110 5.64 8.77 -8.90
N THR A 111 5.72 10.07 -8.64
CA THR A 111 6.99 10.80 -8.69
C THR A 111 7.79 10.61 -7.41
N ALA A 112 9.10 10.89 -7.46
CA ALA A 112 9.96 10.89 -6.29
C ALA A 112 9.46 11.86 -5.20
N HIS A 113 8.98 13.04 -5.60
CA HIS A 113 8.40 14.02 -4.68
C HIS A 113 7.14 13.50 -3.99
N GLU A 114 6.21 12.93 -4.75
CA GLU A 114 4.98 12.37 -4.19
C GLU A 114 5.27 11.26 -3.17
N PHE A 115 6.25 10.40 -3.46
CA PHE A 115 6.64 9.31 -2.57
C PHE A 115 7.37 9.82 -1.31
N PHE A 116 8.53 10.47 -1.47
CA PHE A 116 9.42 10.80 -0.36
C PHE A 116 9.00 12.02 0.45
N ASN A 117 8.44 13.05 -0.20
CA ASN A 117 8.15 14.32 0.45
C ASN A 117 6.69 14.44 0.90
N VAL A 118 5.77 13.64 0.35
CA VAL A 118 4.35 13.72 0.67
C VAL A 118 3.82 12.44 1.31
N CYS A 119 3.90 11.29 0.62
CA CYS A 119 3.31 10.05 1.11
C CYS A 119 4.06 9.46 2.32
N GLU A 120 5.40 9.40 2.29
CA GLU A 120 6.19 8.84 3.38
C GLU A 120 5.98 9.59 4.71
N PRO A 121 6.06 10.93 4.78
CA PRO A 121 5.80 11.65 6.03
C PRO A 121 4.39 11.43 6.58
N LEU A 122 3.36 11.50 5.72
CA LEU A 122 1.97 11.27 6.12
C LEU A 122 1.75 9.84 6.60
N TYR A 123 2.34 8.86 5.92
CA TYR A 123 2.25 7.46 6.32
C TYR A 123 2.91 7.22 7.68
N TRP A 124 4.14 7.73 7.88
CA TRP A 124 4.84 7.61 9.16
C TRP A 124 4.09 8.29 10.30
N GLN A 125 3.62 9.52 10.09
CA GLN A 125 2.83 10.25 11.07
C GLN A 125 1.55 9.49 11.44
N PHE A 126 0.84 8.91 10.45
CA PHE A 126 -0.33 8.08 10.71
C PHE A 126 0.03 6.82 11.51
N LYS A 127 1.12 6.12 11.17
CA LYS A 127 1.54 4.92 11.91
C LYS A 127 1.93 5.22 13.36
N GLN A 128 2.46 6.41 13.63
CA GLN A 128 2.86 6.84 14.98
C GLN A 128 1.66 7.31 15.82
N THR A 129 0.78 8.11 15.23
CA THR A 129 -0.28 8.82 15.98
C THR A 129 -1.64 8.15 15.90
N GLY A 130 -1.88 7.34 14.86
CA GLY A 130 -3.22 6.84 14.53
C GLY A 130 -4.19 7.93 14.07
N ASP A 131 -3.71 9.16 13.82
CA ASP A 131 -4.56 10.31 13.52
C ASP A 131 -5.34 10.12 12.21
N ASN A 132 -6.65 10.30 12.30
CA ASN A 132 -7.55 10.15 11.16
C ASN A 132 -7.36 11.26 10.13
N ASP A 133 -6.98 12.48 10.53
CA ASP A 133 -6.80 13.57 9.57
C ASP A 133 -5.55 13.38 8.72
N THR A 134 -4.47 12.88 9.30
CA THR A 134 -3.28 12.42 8.59
C THR A 134 -3.62 11.27 7.64
N LEU A 135 -4.44 10.30 8.07
CA LEU A 135 -4.91 9.22 7.19
C LEU A 135 -5.78 9.74 6.03
N ASN A 136 -6.65 10.71 6.28
CA ASN A 136 -7.45 11.37 5.25
C ASN A 136 -6.55 12.07 4.22
N ALA A 137 -5.49 12.74 4.68
CA ALA A 137 -4.52 13.42 3.82
C ALA A 137 -3.74 12.41 2.95
N LEU A 138 -3.23 11.33 3.54
CA LEU A 138 -2.57 10.25 2.79
C LEU A 138 -3.49 9.70 1.68
N CYS A 139 -4.74 9.39 2.02
CA CYS A 139 -5.71 8.92 1.04
C CYS A 139 -5.96 9.97 -0.06
N ALA A 140 -6.04 11.26 0.29
CA ALA A 140 -6.26 12.37 -0.65
C ALA A 140 -5.10 12.64 -1.61
N VAL A 141 -3.88 12.25 -1.24
CA VAL A 141 -2.69 12.26 -2.13
C VAL A 141 -2.76 11.09 -3.09
N LEU A 142 -2.99 9.88 -2.57
CA LEU A 142 -2.99 8.65 -3.36
C LEU A 142 -4.14 8.60 -4.36
N TYR A 143 -5.34 9.05 -3.96
CA TYR A 143 -6.53 9.05 -4.80
C TYR A 143 -6.88 10.43 -5.29
N ARG A 144 -6.77 10.57 -6.60
CA ARG A 144 -6.99 11.83 -7.29
C ARG A 144 -7.95 11.61 -8.45
N PRO A 145 -8.74 12.62 -8.81
CA PRO A 145 -9.57 12.54 -10.00
C PRO A 145 -8.71 12.47 -11.26
N LYS A 146 -9.34 12.09 -12.38
CA LYS A 146 -8.67 12.04 -13.68
C LYS A 146 -8.31 13.46 -14.14
N ARG A 147 -7.10 13.66 -14.67
CA ARG A 147 -6.67 14.92 -15.28
C ARG A 147 -7.44 15.20 -16.58
N SER A 148 -7.58 16.48 -16.92
CA SER A 148 -8.02 16.94 -18.23
C SER A 148 -6.83 17.06 -19.18
N GLY A 149 -7.06 16.89 -20.48
CA GLY A 149 -6.04 17.05 -21.52
C GLY A 149 -5.28 15.77 -21.85
N ILE A 150 -4.06 15.92 -22.38
CA ILE A 150 -3.19 14.81 -22.80
C ILE A 150 -2.72 14.04 -21.56
N ILE A 151 -2.73 12.71 -21.68
CA ILE A 151 -2.39 11.78 -20.60
C ILE A 151 -1.21 10.95 -21.10
N ASP A 152 -0.01 11.29 -20.63
CA ASP A 152 1.20 10.59 -21.04
C ASP A 152 1.47 9.38 -20.12
N ASP A 153 1.38 9.56 -18.79
CA ASP A 153 1.76 8.51 -17.83
C ASP A 153 0.76 8.34 -16.67
N ASP A 154 0.64 9.33 -15.77
CA ASP A 154 -0.32 9.27 -14.67
C ASP A 154 -1.68 9.87 -15.06
N ILE A 155 -2.74 9.06 -15.07
CA ILE A 155 -4.10 9.52 -15.38
C ILE A 155 -4.64 10.54 -14.37
N ARG A 156 -4.03 10.64 -13.19
CA ARG A 156 -4.48 11.47 -12.06
C ARG A 156 -4.09 12.94 -12.23
N GLU A 157 -4.92 13.85 -11.71
CA GLU A 157 -4.55 15.27 -11.50
C GLU A 157 -3.25 15.36 -10.68
N ASP A 158 -2.39 16.36 -10.92
CA ASP A 158 -1.14 16.54 -10.16
C ASP A 158 -1.37 16.78 -8.65
N VAL A 159 -0.38 16.43 -7.82
CA VAL A 159 -0.42 16.71 -6.38
C VAL A 159 -0.14 18.19 -6.13
N THR A 160 -1.03 18.85 -5.41
CA THR A 160 -0.90 20.22 -4.91
C THR A 160 -1.44 20.30 -3.49
N ASP A 161 -0.87 21.16 -2.65
CA ASP A 161 -1.28 21.30 -1.24
C ASP A 161 -2.75 21.69 -1.11
N ALA A 162 -3.20 22.67 -1.92
CA ALA A 162 -4.60 23.07 -1.99
C ALA A 162 -5.52 21.92 -2.43
N GLY A 163 -5.06 21.10 -3.38
CA GLY A 163 -5.77 19.91 -3.84
C GLY A 163 -5.90 18.84 -2.75
N ILE A 164 -4.82 18.59 -2.00
CA ILE A 164 -4.82 17.67 -0.85
C ILE A 164 -5.82 18.14 0.19
N ALA A 165 -5.72 19.39 0.65
CA ALA A 165 -6.61 19.94 1.69
C ALA A 165 -8.09 19.82 1.30
N LYS A 166 -8.44 20.18 0.05
CA LYS A 166 -9.81 20.06 -0.46
C LYS A 166 -10.30 18.61 -0.49
N ARG A 167 -9.46 17.67 -0.93
CA ARG A 167 -9.81 16.24 -1.01
C ARG A 167 -9.89 15.61 0.38
N GLN A 168 -8.98 15.96 1.29
CA GLN A 168 -8.95 15.49 2.67
C GLN A 168 -10.29 15.74 3.37
N GLN A 169 -10.88 16.94 3.22
CA GLN A 169 -12.20 17.23 3.80
C GLN A 169 -13.30 16.32 3.25
N LYS A 170 -13.28 15.99 1.95
CA LYS A 170 -14.23 15.04 1.36
C LYS A 170 -13.99 13.61 1.88
N PHE A 171 -12.73 13.24 2.05
CA PHE A 171 -12.31 11.89 2.42
C PHE A 171 -12.59 11.56 3.88
N LYS A 172 -12.87 12.57 4.73
CA LYS A 172 -13.47 12.37 6.06
C LYS A 172 -14.72 11.49 6.03
N ARG A 173 -15.50 11.56 4.93
CA ARG A 173 -16.74 10.79 4.74
C ARG A 173 -16.52 9.33 4.33
N LEU A 174 -15.29 8.94 3.97
CA LEU A 174 -14.97 7.54 3.72
C LEU A 174 -14.93 6.78 5.05
N SER A 175 -15.39 5.53 5.04
CA SER A 175 -15.34 4.68 6.22
C SER A 175 -13.90 4.45 6.67
N LYS A 176 -13.69 4.29 7.99
CA LYS A 176 -12.36 4.03 8.55
C LYS A 176 -11.71 2.81 7.90
N ALA A 177 -12.46 1.71 7.73
CA ALA A 177 -11.97 0.50 7.08
C ALA A 177 -11.48 0.74 5.64
N PHE A 178 -12.19 1.55 4.86
CA PHE A 178 -11.78 1.88 3.49
C PHE A 178 -10.45 2.65 3.47
N LYS A 179 -10.31 3.64 4.35
CA LYS A 179 -9.08 4.44 4.47
C LYS A 179 -7.90 3.61 4.97
N LEU A 180 -8.12 2.76 5.97
CA LEU A 180 -7.10 1.83 6.43
C LEU A 180 -6.69 0.85 5.32
N ALA A 181 -7.64 0.37 4.50
CA ALA A 181 -7.32 -0.49 3.36
C ALA A 181 -6.42 0.21 2.33
N ILE A 182 -6.63 1.51 2.09
CA ILE A 182 -5.73 2.32 1.26
C ILE A 182 -4.33 2.39 1.88
N ALA A 183 -4.22 2.71 3.16
CA ALA A 183 -2.93 2.80 3.85
C ALA A 183 -2.20 1.44 3.87
N PHE A 184 -2.93 0.35 4.09
CA PHE A 184 -2.39 -1.01 4.05
C PHE A 184 -1.90 -1.39 2.63
N ASN A 185 -2.64 -1.00 1.59
CA ASN A 185 -2.18 -1.22 0.22
C ASN A 185 -0.91 -0.42 -0.09
N TYR A 186 -0.83 0.84 0.39
CA TYR A 186 0.36 1.67 0.29
C TYR A 186 1.55 1.03 1.00
N GLU A 187 1.38 0.57 2.24
CA GLU A 187 2.43 -0.13 3.01
C GLU A 187 3.02 -1.30 2.24
N GLY A 188 2.20 -2.17 1.66
CA GLY A 188 2.69 -3.29 0.88
C GLY A 188 3.50 -2.86 -0.35
N CYS A 189 2.97 -1.89 -1.12
CA CYS A 189 3.65 -1.45 -2.34
C CYS A 189 4.93 -0.67 -2.00
N ARG A 190 4.93 0.09 -0.90
CA ARG A 190 6.11 0.73 -0.31
C ARG A 190 7.17 -0.30 0.09
N ASN A 191 6.78 -1.39 0.77
CA ASN A 191 7.71 -2.46 1.14
C ASN A 191 8.31 -3.15 -0.10
N TYR A 192 7.53 -3.28 -1.18
CA TYR A 192 8.04 -3.75 -2.47
C TYR A 192 9.08 -2.79 -3.06
N VAL A 193 8.80 -1.49 -3.08
CA VAL A 193 9.78 -0.48 -3.56
C VAL A 193 11.07 -0.54 -2.73
N ALA A 194 10.94 -0.63 -1.40
CA ALA A 194 12.08 -0.69 -0.49
C ALA A 194 12.93 -1.96 -0.67
N SER A 195 12.30 -3.12 -0.85
CA SER A 195 13.01 -4.39 -1.04
C SER A 195 13.67 -4.50 -2.42
N THR A 196 13.06 -3.92 -3.46
CA THR A 196 13.64 -3.91 -4.82
C THR A 196 14.80 -2.94 -4.98
N HIS A 197 14.89 -1.91 -4.13
CA HIS A 197 15.95 -0.90 -4.16
C HIS A 197 16.68 -0.84 -2.81
N SER A 198 16.96 -1.99 -2.19
CA SER A 198 17.47 -2.07 -0.81
C SER A 198 18.65 -1.14 -0.54
N LYS A 199 19.62 -1.04 -1.46
CA LYS A 199 20.78 -0.12 -1.34
C LYS A 199 20.36 1.34 -1.10
N ALA A 200 19.39 1.84 -1.87
CA ALA A 200 18.85 3.19 -1.70
C ALA A 200 18.16 3.41 -0.34
N PHE A 201 17.67 2.34 0.28
CA PHE A 201 16.99 2.39 1.59
C PHE A 201 17.91 2.04 2.78
N GLU A 202 19.02 1.33 2.55
CA GLU A 202 20.00 0.90 3.56
C GLU A 202 21.13 1.91 3.80
N GLY A 203 21.53 2.68 2.78
CA GLY A 203 22.64 3.63 2.85
C GLY A 203 22.50 4.77 3.89
N ASN A 204 21.35 4.88 4.57
CA ASN A 204 21.09 5.89 5.59
C ASN A 204 21.13 5.39 7.04
N LYS A 205 21.63 4.17 7.30
CA LYS A 205 21.73 3.63 8.68
C LYS A 205 22.73 4.38 9.58
N GLY A 206 23.56 5.29 9.04
CA GLY A 206 24.63 5.97 9.78
C GLY A 206 24.37 7.40 10.27
N LYS A 207 23.45 8.17 9.67
CA LYS A 207 23.12 9.54 10.10
C LYS A 207 21.65 9.82 9.80
N SER A 208 20.90 10.25 10.81
CA SER A 208 19.46 10.53 10.79
C SER A 208 19.07 11.75 9.94
N LYS A 209 19.62 11.91 8.73
CA LYS A 209 19.07 12.89 7.78
C LYS A 209 17.65 12.44 7.42
N LYS A 210 16.69 13.36 7.53
CA LYS A 210 15.29 13.08 7.19
C LYS A 210 15.28 12.70 5.71
N ARG A 211 14.63 11.59 5.33
CA ARG A 211 14.62 11.09 3.93
C ARG A 211 14.19 12.14 2.90
N GLY A 212 13.42 13.17 3.28
CA GLY A 212 13.11 14.32 2.42
C GLY A 212 14.32 15.14 1.98
N ASP A 213 15.41 15.11 2.75
CA ASP A 213 16.69 15.77 2.43
C ASP A 213 17.41 15.04 1.27
N VAL A 214 17.13 13.76 1.05
CA VAL A 214 17.75 12.96 -0.04
C VAL A 214 17.26 13.43 -1.41
N THR A 215 15.96 13.75 -1.54
CA THR A 215 15.41 14.34 -2.77
C THR A 215 16.05 15.69 -3.08
N LEU A 216 16.33 16.49 -2.06
CA LEU A 216 16.94 17.80 -2.21
C LEU A 216 18.44 17.70 -2.54
N SER A 217 19.15 16.73 -1.97
CA SER A 217 20.58 16.52 -2.25
C SER A 217 20.87 16.01 -3.67
N LEU A 218 19.87 15.45 -4.35
CA LEU A 218 19.98 14.99 -5.74
C LEU A 218 19.53 16.03 -6.77
N ALA A 219 18.90 17.12 -6.33
CA ALA A 219 18.55 18.24 -7.19
C ALA A 219 19.82 19.03 -7.56
N GLY A 220 19.99 19.36 -8.85
CA GLY A 220 21.16 20.06 -9.38
C GLY A 220 22.23 19.16 -10.03
N GLY A 221 22.05 17.83 -10.01
CA GLY A 221 22.90 16.85 -10.69
C GLY A 221 22.27 16.30 -11.99
N PRO A 222 22.44 15.01 -12.32
CA PRO A 222 21.92 14.40 -13.57
C PRO A 222 20.38 14.40 -13.68
N LEU A 223 19.67 14.71 -12.59
CA LEU A 223 18.21 14.82 -12.55
C LEU A 223 17.69 16.22 -12.87
N GLY A 224 18.58 17.15 -13.22
CA GLY A 224 18.24 18.52 -13.57
C GLY A 224 17.96 19.41 -12.35
N ASP A 225 17.22 20.48 -12.58
CA ASP A 225 16.84 21.41 -11.53
C ASP A 225 15.85 20.78 -10.52
N HIS A 226 15.62 21.50 -9.42
CA HIS A 226 14.70 21.04 -8.37
C HIS A 226 13.26 20.83 -8.87
N ALA A 227 12.82 21.61 -9.86
CA ALA A 227 11.49 21.47 -10.45
C ALA A 227 11.37 20.16 -11.26
N SER A 228 12.41 19.82 -12.03
CA SER A 228 12.50 18.58 -12.81
C SER A 228 12.57 17.36 -11.92
N THR A 229 13.40 17.41 -10.86
CA THR A 229 13.55 16.32 -9.89
C THR A 229 12.24 15.99 -9.18
N LYS A 230 11.39 17.00 -8.92
CA LYS A 230 10.05 16.77 -8.34
C LYS A 230 9.11 15.98 -9.25
N LYS A 231 9.29 16.09 -10.56
CA LYS A 231 8.48 15.42 -11.59
C LYS A 231 9.05 14.07 -12.02
N THR A 232 10.31 13.79 -11.69
CA THR A 232 10.96 12.51 -12.01
C THR A 232 10.18 11.33 -11.43
N ASN A 233 9.95 10.31 -12.25
CA ASN A 233 9.36 9.04 -11.82
C ASN A 233 10.16 8.43 -10.66
N LEU A 234 9.46 7.84 -9.68
CA LEU A 234 10.06 7.24 -8.49
C LEU A 234 11.15 6.21 -8.82
N TYR A 235 10.91 5.33 -9.79
CA TYR A 235 11.85 4.26 -10.14
C TYR A 235 13.09 4.80 -10.84
N THR A 236 12.93 5.76 -11.75
CA THR A 236 14.05 6.47 -12.38
C THR A 236 14.91 7.14 -11.32
N PHE A 237 14.29 7.87 -10.39
CA PHE A 237 14.99 8.52 -9.28
C PHE A 237 15.76 7.52 -8.41
N LEU A 238 15.13 6.40 -8.04
CA LEU A 238 15.77 5.36 -7.22
C LEU A 238 16.95 4.71 -7.94
N LEU A 239 16.85 4.44 -9.24
CA LEU A 239 17.94 3.90 -10.04
C LEU A 239 19.15 4.84 -10.04
N HIS A 240 18.92 6.14 -10.26
CA HIS A 240 19.99 7.14 -10.19
C HIS A 240 20.63 7.20 -8.80
N LEU A 241 19.83 7.14 -7.73
CA LEU A 241 20.34 7.12 -6.36
C LEU A 241 21.21 5.89 -6.08
N VAL A 242 20.82 4.71 -6.56
CA VAL A 242 21.63 3.49 -6.40
C VAL A 242 22.97 3.64 -7.12
N ASN A 243 22.97 4.11 -8.38
CA ASN A 243 24.20 4.29 -9.14
C ASN A 243 25.17 5.27 -8.44
N LEU A 244 24.65 6.33 -7.83
CA LEU A 244 25.47 7.30 -7.09
C LEU A 244 26.09 6.69 -5.83
N ILE A 245 25.34 5.88 -5.09
CA ILE A 245 25.86 5.16 -3.91
C ILE A 245 26.99 4.22 -4.34
N GLU A 246 26.82 3.49 -5.43
CA GLU A 246 27.84 2.57 -5.95
C GLU A 246 29.11 3.30 -6.38
N GLN A 247 28.97 4.42 -7.08
CA GLN A 247 30.11 5.27 -7.46
C GLN A 247 30.86 5.83 -6.24
N GLU A 248 30.14 6.25 -5.20
CA GLU A 248 30.76 6.74 -3.96
C GLU A 248 31.51 5.63 -3.21
N GLU A 249 30.95 4.41 -3.17
CA GLU A 249 31.62 3.25 -2.59
C GLU A 249 32.89 2.86 -3.36
N GLU A 250 32.84 2.85 -4.69
CA GLU A 250 34.01 2.59 -5.54
C GLU A 250 35.09 3.66 -5.35
N PHE A 251 34.71 4.93 -5.30
CA PHE A 251 35.64 6.03 -5.05
C PHE A 251 36.35 5.89 -3.71
N LYS A 252 35.62 5.53 -2.64
CA LYS A 252 36.19 5.27 -1.30
C LYS A 252 37.10 4.04 -1.27
N ARG A 253 36.78 2.99 -2.01
CA ARG A 253 37.65 1.79 -2.11
C ARG A 253 38.95 2.09 -2.84
N ASN A 254 38.91 2.98 -3.84
CA ASN A 254 40.08 3.36 -4.63
C ASN A 254 40.91 4.49 -4.00
N ASN A 255 40.36 5.23 -3.03
CA ASN A 255 41.02 6.33 -2.32
C ASN A 255 40.82 6.22 -0.79
N PRO A 256 41.49 5.27 -0.12
CA PRO A 256 41.35 5.02 1.32
C PRO A 256 41.93 6.12 2.22
#